data_AF-A0A2D4PM44-F1
#
_entry.id   AF-A0A2D4PM44-F1
#
_cell.length_a   1.000
_cell.length_b   1.000
_cell.length_c   1.000
_cell.angle_alpha   90.00
_cell.angle_beta   90.00
_cell.angle_gamma   90.00
#
_symmetry.space_group_name_H-M   'P 1'
#
loop_
_entity.id
_entity.type
_entity.pdbx_description
1 polymer ?
#
loop_
_entity_poly.entity_id
_entity_poly.type
_entity_poly.pdbx_seq_one_letter_code
_entity_poly.pdbx_strand_id
1 'polypeptide(L)'
;VPQLCEMLGQMYSTIPQASAIDLTRQLVHIFAHEPAHFPPIKALFLLVTSVTLTLFQQGPRDHPDIVDSFMQLLAQALKRKPDLFLCSSLDVKAVFHCAVISLKFPEAPTVKAACGFFTELLPRCGEIAPVGQVVHENGKMLLQAVIEGIGGQASRNLMDHFAEILFALNKHCFSYLSVWIKEVMQQEGFPSTRVSPEQKHIFSQQILRERVNKRRVKEMVKEFTLLCRGLHGTEYTADY
;
A
#
# COMPACT_ATOMS: atom_id res chain seq x y z
N VAL A 1 -25.79 15.27 6.40
CA VAL A 1 -24.99 14.06 6.10
C VAL A 1 -25.75 13.04 5.24
N PRO A 2 -26.97 12.58 5.59
CA PRO A 2 -27.65 11.51 4.83
C PRO A 2 -27.90 11.85 3.35
N GLN A 3 -28.51 13.01 3.06
CA GLN A 3 -28.81 13.45 1.69
C GLN A 3 -27.55 13.57 0.81
N LEU A 4 -26.45 14.08 1.38
CA LEU A 4 -25.17 14.18 0.67
C LEU A 4 -24.60 12.79 0.35
N CYS A 5 -24.72 11.83 1.26
CA CYS A 5 -24.24 10.47 1.02
C CYS A 5 -25.03 9.77 -0.08
N GLU A 6 -26.36 9.96 -0.10
CA GLU A 6 -27.22 9.42 -1.15
C GLU A 6 -26.89 10.02 -2.52
N MET A 7 -26.79 11.36 -2.60
CA MET A 7 -26.41 12.06 -3.83
C MET A 7 -25.04 11.62 -4.34
N LEU A 8 -24.02 11.54 -3.46
CA LEU A 8 -22.69 11.06 -3.84
C LEU A 8 -22.68 9.62 -4.31
N GLY A 9 -23.46 8.76 -3.66
CA GLY A 9 -23.60 7.36 -4.07
C GLY A 9 -24.16 7.24 -5.48
N GLN A 10 -25.25 7.96 -5.78
CA GLN A 10 -25.87 7.99 -7.11
C GLN A 10 -24.92 8.55 -8.17
N MET A 11 -24.25 9.67 -7.87
CA MET A 11 -23.26 10.28 -8.77
C MET A 11 -22.14 9.28 -9.10
N TYR A 12 -21.55 8.67 -8.07
CA TYR A 12 -20.41 7.76 -8.24
C TYR A 12 -20.81 6.46 -8.97
N SER A 13 -22.01 5.93 -8.72
CA SER A 13 -22.51 4.77 -9.45
C SER A 13 -22.81 5.04 -10.93
N THR A 14 -23.09 6.29 -11.30
CA THR A 14 -23.39 6.66 -12.68
C THR A 14 -22.13 7.06 -13.44
N ILE A 15 -21.29 7.91 -12.84
CA ILE A 15 -20.04 8.41 -13.41
C ILE A 15 -18.99 8.46 -12.29
N PRO A 16 -18.16 7.41 -12.14
CA PRO A 16 -17.09 7.37 -11.14
C PRO A 16 -16.08 8.51 -11.35
N GLN A 17 -15.80 9.28 -10.31
CA GLN A 17 -14.83 10.39 -10.33
C GLN A 17 -14.07 10.47 -9.01
N ALA A 18 -12.78 10.81 -9.08
CA ALA A 18 -11.90 11.00 -7.93
C ALA A 18 -12.46 11.98 -6.87
N SER A 19 -13.10 13.06 -7.32
CA SER A 19 -13.68 14.09 -6.44
C SER A 19 -14.75 13.55 -5.48
N ALA A 20 -15.56 12.59 -5.90
CA ALA A 20 -16.57 11.96 -5.05
C ALA A 20 -15.93 11.07 -3.97
N ILE A 21 -14.82 10.40 -4.30
CA ILE A 21 -14.02 9.62 -3.37
C ILE A 21 -13.37 10.55 -2.34
N ASP A 22 -12.82 11.68 -2.79
CA ASP A 22 -12.23 12.69 -1.92
C ASP A 22 -13.24 13.30 -0.94
N LEU A 23 -14.46 13.58 -1.41
CA LEU A 23 -15.51 14.06 -0.51
C LEU A 23 -15.94 12.97 0.48
N THR A 24 -16.03 11.71 0.04
CA THR A 24 -16.25 10.56 0.93
C THR A 24 -15.15 10.46 1.99
N ARG A 25 -13.89 10.68 1.60
CA ARG A 25 -12.73 10.68 2.50
C ARG A 25 -12.81 11.79 3.53
N GLN A 26 -13.23 12.99 3.14
CA GLN A 26 -13.48 14.10 4.07
C GLN A 26 -14.59 13.77 5.06
N LEU A 27 -15.70 13.17 4.60
CA LEU A 27 -16.79 12.73 5.47
C LEU A 27 -16.31 11.70 6.51
N VAL A 28 -15.53 10.70 6.08
CA VAL A 28 -14.92 9.72 6.99
C VAL A 28 -14.01 10.42 8.00
N HIS A 29 -13.18 11.37 7.57
CA HIS A 29 -12.28 12.10 8.46
C HIS A 29 -13.03 12.89 9.55
N ILE A 30 -14.09 13.60 9.16
CA ILE A 30 -14.83 14.52 10.03
C ILE A 30 -15.72 13.74 11.02
N PHE A 31 -16.44 12.73 10.55
CA PHE A 31 -17.50 12.09 11.32
C PHE A 31 -17.15 10.70 11.88
N ALA A 32 -15.91 10.23 11.76
CA ALA A 32 -15.51 8.89 12.23
C ALA A 32 -15.93 8.58 13.68
N HIS A 33 -15.85 9.57 14.56
CA HIS A 33 -16.17 9.41 15.99
C HIS A 33 -17.59 9.86 16.36
N GLU A 34 -18.43 10.18 15.37
CA GLU A 34 -19.80 10.67 15.55
C GLU A 34 -20.81 9.55 15.20
N PRO A 35 -21.12 8.63 16.12
CA PRO A 35 -21.91 7.43 15.83
C PRO A 35 -23.33 7.73 15.33
N ALA A 36 -23.89 8.89 15.68
CA ALA A 36 -25.21 9.32 15.21
C ALA A 36 -25.21 9.68 13.70
N HIS A 37 -24.08 10.12 13.15
CA HIS A 37 -23.97 10.64 11.78
C HIS A 37 -23.19 9.73 10.84
N PHE A 38 -22.45 8.76 11.38
CA PHE A 38 -21.62 7.86 10.60
C PHE A 38 -22.32 6.77 9.78
N PRO A 39 -23.51 6.23 10.14
CA PRO A 39 -24.10 5.11 9.39
C PRO A 39 -24.31 5.37 7.87
N PRO A 40 -24.79 6.54 7.41
CA PRO A 40 -24.86 6.85 5.98
C PRO A 40 -23.49 6.93 5.30
N ILE A 41 -22.45 7.40 6.02
CA ILE A 41 -21.08 7.51 5.51
C ILE A 41 -20.47 6.11 5.35
N LYS A 42 -20.73 5.21 6.29
CA LYS A 42 -20.34 3.79 6.17
C LYS A 42 -20.98 3.15 4.94
N ALA A 43 -22.26 3.37 4.68
CA ALA A 43 -22.93 2.86 3.48
C ALA A 43 -22.30 3.42 2.19
N LEU A 44 -22.02 4.73 2.16
CA LEU A 44 -21.33 5.37 1.04
C LEU A 44 -19.92 4.80 0.82
N PHE A 45 -19.14 4.63 1.88
CA PHE A 45 -17.79 4.04 1.81
C PHE A 45 -17.81 2.65 1.16
N LEU A 46 -18.75 1.79 1.57
CA LEU A 46 -18.90 0.45 1.03
C LEU A 46 -19.33 0.47 -0.44
N LEU A 47 -20.27 1.35 -0.81
CA LEU A 47 -20.69 1.54 -2.20
C LEU A 47 -19.55 2.01 -3.09
N VAL A 48 -18.85 3.08 -2.68
CA VAL A 48 -17.70 3.63 -3.42
C VAL A 48 -16.62 2.56 -3.58
N THR A 49 -16.34 1.79 -2.53
CA THR A 49 -15.36 0.70 -2.58
C THR A 49 -15.79 -0.37 -3.59
N SER A 50 -17.04 -0.83 -3.53
CA SER A 50 -17.55 -1.84 -4.46
C SER A 50 -17.49 -1.39 -5.91
N VAL A 51 -17.94 -0.15 -6.21
CA VAL A 51 -17.92 0.40 -7.57
C VAL A 51 -16.48 0.56 -8.07
N THR A 52 -15.58 1.05 -7.23
CA THR A 52 -14.16 1.25 -7.61
C THR A 52 -13.46 -0.08 -7.89
N LEU A 53 -13.73 -1.12 -7.09
CA LEU A 53 -13.16 -2.45 -7.33
C LEU A 53 -13.66 -3.06 -8.64
N THR A 54 -14.95 -2.92 -8.97
CA THR A 54 -15.51 -3.37 -10.25
C THR A 54 -14.88 -2.61 -11.43
N LEU A 55 -14.72 -1.29 -11.32
CA LEU A 55 -14.06 -0.47 -12.34
C LEU A 55 -12.60 -0.90 -12.53
N PHE A 56 -11.89 -1.13 -11.42
CA PHE A 56 -10.49 -1.55 -11.45
C PHE A 56 -10.30 -2.91 -12.14
N GLN A 57 -11.26 -3.84 -12.01
CA GLN A 57 -11.19 -5.14 -12.70
C GLN A 57 -11.32 -5.02 -14.23
N GLN A 58 -12.02 -4.00 -14.73
CA GLN A 58 -12.20 -3.78 -16.17
C GLN A 58 -10.95 -3.17 -16.80
N GLY A 59 -10.29 -2.27 -16.08
CA GLY A 59 -9.12 -1.55 -16.54
C GLY A 59 -8.35 -0.94 -15.38
N PRO A 60 -7.41 -1.69 -14.75
CA PRO A 60 -6.71 -1.22 -13.56
C PRO A 60 -6.04 0.14 -13.75
N ARG A 61 -5.46 0.37 -14.94
CA ARG A 61 -4.65 1.54 -15.27
C ARG A 61 -5.41 2.62 -16.04
N ASP A 62 -6.70 2.45 -16.28
CA ASP A 62 -7.48 3.38 -17.12
C ASP A 62 -7.80 4.67 -16.34
N HIS A 63 -7.83 4.59 -15.01
CA HIS A 63 -8.17 5.71 -14.12
C HIS A 63 -7.20 5.85 -12.93
N PRO A 64 -5.91 6.21 -13.15
CA PRO A 64 -4.92 6.33 -12.07
C PRO A 64 -5.27 7.35 -10.97
N ASP A 65 -6.04 8.39 -11.31
CA ASP A 65 -6.54 9.43 -10.40
C ASP A 65 -7.61 8.91 -9.43
N ILE A 66 -8.52 8.07 -9.93
CA ILE A 66 -9.50 7.34 -9.12
C ILE A 66 -8.77 6.40 -8.16
N VAL A 67 -7.78 5.64 -8.66
CA VAL A 67 -7.01 4.71 -7.84
C VAL A 67 -6.21 5.44 -6.76
N ASP A 68 -5.58 6.57 -7.08
CA ASP A 68 -4.90 7.42 -6.09
C ASP A 68 -5.87 7.84 -4.96
N SER A 69 -6.98 8.46 -5.32
CA SER A 69 -8.00 8.93 -4.37
C SER A 69 -8.59 7.78 -3.54
N PHE A 70 -8.76 6.61 -4.16
CA PHE A 70 -9.26 5.41 -3.49
C PHE A 70 -8.27 4.88 -2.45
N MET A 71 -6.97 4.80 -2.78
CA MET A 71 -5.94 4.42 -1.81
C MET A 71 -5.89 5.40 -0.63
N GLN A 72 -6.05 6.70 -0.88
CA GLN A 72 -6.14 7.71 0.18
C GLN A 72 -7.39 7.54 1.06
N LEU A 73 -8.56 7.22 0.47
CA LEU A 73 -9.79 6.95 1.22
C LEU A 73 -9.62 5.74 2.14
N LEU A 74 -9.05 4.63 1.64
CA LEU A 74 -8.81 3.42 2.41
C LEU A 74 -7.82 3.66 3.55
N ALA A 75 -6.72 4.38 3.29
CA ALA A 75 -5.77 4.79 4.31
C ALA A 75 -6.45 5.66 5.40
N GLN A 76 -7.31 6.59 4.98
CA GLN A 76 -8.06 7.45 5.90
C GLN A 76 -9.02 6.65 6.79
N ALA A 77 -9.69 5.64 6.22
CA ALA A 77 -10.54 4.70 6.95
C ALA A 77 -9.73 3.90 7.99
N LEU A 78 -8.61 3.30 7.62
CA LEU A 78 -7.72 2.58 8.55
C LEU A 78 -7.17 3.46 9.68
N LYS A 79 -6.98 4.76 9.41
CA LYS A 79 -6.46 5.70 10.40
C LYS A 79 -7.50 6.18 11.40
N ARG A 80 -8.75 6.40 10.96
CA ARG A 80 -9.79 7.04 11.78
C ARG A 80 -10.90 6.10 12.23
N LYS A 81 -11.18 5.05 11.45
CA LYS A 81 -12.28 4.12 11.69
C LYS A 81 -11.91 2.69 11.23
N PRO A 82 -10.92 2.02 11.87
CA PRO A 82 -10.44 0.70 11.45
C PRO A 82 -11.53 -0.36 11.38
N ASP A 83 -12.59 -0.24 12.19
CA ASP A 83 -13.74 -1.15 12.23
C ASP A 83 -14.58 -1.16 10.94
N LEU A 84 -14.37 -0.20 10.03
CA LEU A 84 -14.88 -0.31 8.66
C LEU A 84 -14.37 -1.59 7.97
N PHE A 85 -13.16 -2.06 8.29
CA PHE A 85 -12.59 -3.28 7.75
C PHE A 85 -13.11 -4.58 8.41
N LEU A 86 -14.01 -4.47 9.39
CA LEU A 86 -14.76 -5.61 9.95
C LEU A 86 -16.09 -5.87 9.22
N CYS A 87 -16.47 -5.00 8.28
CA CYS A 87 -17.73 -5.13 7.57
C CYS A 87 -17.68 -6.34 6.63
N SER A 88 -18.63 -7.27 6.77
CA SER A 88 -18.71 -8.48 5.93
C SER A 88 -18.94 -8.19 4.45
N SER A 89 -19.48 -7.01 4.12
CA SER A 89 -19.68 -6.55 2.75
C SER A 89 -18.43 -5.91 2.13
N LEU A 90 -17.35 -5.73 2.88
CA LEU A 90 -16.09 -5.22 2.36
C LEU A 90 -15.20 -6.41 1.94
N ASP A 91 -14.88 -6.49 0.65
CA ASP A 91 -13.90 -7.45 0.15
C ASP A 91 -12.47 -6.96 0.43
N VAL A 92 -11.99 -7.26 1.64
CA VAL A 92 -10.64 -6.88 2.10
C VAL A 92 -9.54 -7.48 1.21
N LYS A 93 -9.78 -8.66 0.61
CA LYS A 93 -8.82 -9.33 -0.27
C LYS A 93 -8.70 -8.59 -1.60
N ALA A 94 -9.83 -8.24 -2.23
CA ALA A 94 -9.82 -7.44 -3.45
C ALA A 94 -9.19 -6.05 -3.23
N VAL A 95 -9.47 -5.41 -2.09
CA VAL A 95 -8.81 -4.15 -1.70
C VAL A 95 -7.28 -4.32 -1.61
N PHE A 96 -6.82 -5.37 -0.93
CA PHE A 96 -5.39 -5.65 -0.79
C PHE A 96 -4.73 -5.87 -2.16
N HIS A 97 -5.33 -6.70 -3.01
CA HIS A 97 -4.81 -6.97 -4.36
C HIS A 97 -4.79 -5.73 -5.24
N CYS A 98 -5.85 -4.92 -5.21
CA CYS A 98 -5.89 -3.64 -5.90
C CYS A 98 -4.69 -2.77 -5.51
N ALA A 99 -4.44 -2.60 -4.21
CA ALA A 99 -3.31 -1.82 -3.70
C ALA A 99 -1.94 -2.40 -4.10
N VAL A 100 -1.76 -3.72 -4.11
CA VAL A 100 -0.50 -4.34 -4.56
C VAL A 100 -0.25 -4.05 -6.04
N ILE A 101 -1.28 -4.13 -6.88
CA ILE A 101 -1.17 -3.82 -8.31
C ILE A 101 -0.87 -2.33 -8.51
N SER A 102 -1.47 -1.44 -7.70
CA SER A 102 -1.22 0.01 -7.71
C SER A 102 0.23 0.40 -7.42
N LEU A 103 1.01 -0.42 -6.70
CA LEU A 103 2.45 -0.19 -6.51
C LEU A 103 3.27 -0.26 -7.81
N LYS A 104 2.71 -0.86 -8.86
CA LYS A 104 3.35 -1.05 -10.16
C LYS A 104 2.88 -0.03 -11.22
N PHE A 105 2.17 1.02 -10.80
CA PHE A 105 1.70 2.06 -11.71
C PHE A 105 2.86 2.98 -12.11
N PRO A 106 2.85 3.52 -13.34
CA PRO A 106 3.83 4.51 -13.75
C PRO A 106 3.64 5.85 -13.02
N GLU A 107 2.42 6.18 -12.58
CA GLU A 107 2.10 7.42 -11.89
C GLU A 107 2.63 7.44 -10.46
N ALA A 108 3.62 8.28 -10.19
CA ALA A 108 4.20 8.45 -8.86
C ALA A 108 3.16 8.79 -7.77
N PRO A 109 2.14 9.66 -8.00
CA PRO A 109 1.09 9.93 -7.00
C PRO A 109 0.34 8.66 -6.57
N THR A 110 -0.12 7.86 -7.54
CA THR A 110 -0.85 6.62 -7.29
C THR A 110 -0.02 5.61 -6.50
N VAL A 111 1.27 5.45 -6.84
CA VAL A 111 2.18 4.57 -6.09
C VAL A 111 2.40 5.08 -4.66
N LYS A 112 2.57 6.39 -4.46
CA LYS A 112 2.70 6.98 -3.11
C LYS A 112 1.46 6.72 -2.26
N ALA A 113 0.27 6.87 -2.84
CA ALA A 113 -0.99 6.61 -2.15
C ALA A 113 -1.13 5.14 -1.76
N ALA A 114 -0.78 4.20 -2.65
CA ALA A 114 -0.75 2.77 -2.34
C ALA A 114 0.24 2.44 -1.22
N CYS A 115 1.45 3.05 -1.22
CA CYS A 115 2.39 2.94 -0.10
C CYS A 115 1.81 3.47 1.22
N GLY A 116 1.10 4.60 1.15
CA GLY A 116 0.40 5.18 2.30
C GLY A 116 -0.67 4.24 2.86
N PHE A 117 -1.47 3.61 2.00
CA PHE A 117 -2.44 2.59 2.39
C PHE A 117 -1.79 1.43 3.16
N PHE A 118 -0.73 0.82 2.64
CA PHE A 118 -0.05 -0.28 3.34
C PHE A 118 0.58 0.14 4.66
N THR A 119 1.07 1.39 4.74
CA THR A 119 1.63 1.95 5.97
C THR A 119 0.57 2.09 7.08
N GLU A 120 -0.68 2.36 6.72
CA GLU A 120 -1.81 2.40 7.66
C GLU A 120 -2.45 1.01 7.89
N LEU A 121 -2.36 0.09 6.92
CA LEU A 121 -2.94 -1.26 6.99
C LEU A 121 -2.16 -2.19 7.90
N LEU A 122 -0.84 -2.26 7.72
CA LEU A 122 0.02 -3.24 8.40
C LEU A 122 0.00 -3.11 9.95
N PRO A 123 -0.09 -1.92 10.55
CA PRO A 123 -0.29 -1.78 11.99
C PRO A 123 -1.57 -2.44 12.52
N ARG A 124 -2.57 -2.68 11.67
CA ARG A 124 -3.88 -3.23 12.04
C ARG A 124 -3.95 -4.76 12.01
N CYS A 125 -2.88 -5.46 11.61
CA CYS A 125 -2.88 -6.92 11.47
C CYS A 125 -3.27 -7.67 12.76
N GLY A 126 -2.87 -7.16 13.92
CA GLY A 126 -3.21 -7.75 15.22
C GLY A 126 -4.52 -7.26 15.82
N GLU A 127 -5.15 -6.25 15.22
CA GLU A 127 -6.36 -5.59 15.73
C GLU A 127 -7.61 -5.97 14.94
N ILE A 128 -7.48 -6.06 13.61
CA ILE A 128 -8.60 -6.28 12.69
C ILE A 128 -8.41 -7.63 12.00
N ALA A 129 -9.19 -8.64 12.40
CA ALA A 129 -9.01 -10.02 11.96
C ALA A 129 -9.00 -10.20 10.43
N PRO A 130 -9.90 -9.59 9.62
CA PRO A 130 -9.81 -9.66 8.16
C PRO A 130 -8.51 -9.10 7.57
N VAL A 131 -7.94 -8.05 8.20
CA VAL A 131 -6.66 -7.46 7.79
C VAL A 131 -5.51 -8.42 8.14
N GLY A 132 -5.51 -8.99 9.34
CA GLY A 132 -4.52 -10.00 9.74
C GLY A 132 -4.53 -11.22 8.80
N GLN A 133 -5.73 -11.71 8.46
CA GLN A 133 -5.89 -12.84 7.55
C GLN A 133 -5.39 -12.54 6.14
N VAL A 134 -5.78 -11.41 5.53
CA VAL A 134 -5.32 -11.09 4.16
C VAL A 134 -3.80 -10.91 4.11
N VAL A 135 -3.20 -10.30 5.13
CA VAL A 135 -1.75 -10.12 5.22
C VAL A 135 -1.05 -11.46 5.40
N HIS A 136 -1.58 -12.36 6.23
CA HIS A 136 -1.02 -13.70 6.38
C HIS A 136 -1.03 -14.49 5.06
N GLU A 137 -2.15 -14.45 4.33
CA GLU A 137 -2.33 -15.23 3.09
C GLU A 137 -1.62 -14.61 1.88
N ASN A 138 -1.58 -13.28 1.78
CA ASN A 138 -1.17 -12.56 0.56
C ASN A 138 0.03 -11.62 0.77
N GLY A 139 0.56 -11.49 2.00
CA GLY A 139 1.62 -10.54 2.33
C GLY A 139 2.95 -10.79 1.61
N LYS A 140 3.25 -12.03 1.22
CA LYS A 140 4.42 -12.34 0.37
C LYS A 140 4.33 -11.62 -1.00
N MET A 141 3.13 -11.51 -1.57
CA MET A 141 2.91 -10.80 -2.85
C MET A 141 3.22 -9.30 -2.70
N LEU A 142 2.83 -8.69 -1.58
CA LEU A 142 3.20 -7.31 -1.24
C LEU A 142 4.72 -7.17 -1.15
N LEU A 143 5.40 -8.08 -0.42
CA LEU A 143 6.85 -8.04 -0.30
C LEU A 143 7.55 -8.15 -1.67
N GLN A 144 7.08 -9.04 -2.54
CA GLN A 144 7.61 -9.16 -3.90
C GLN A 144 7.46 -7.85 -4.69
N ALA A 145 6.27 -7.25 -4.71
CA ALA A 145 6.03 -5.98 -5.40
C ALA A 145 6.92 -4.84 -4.87
N VAL A 146 7.12 -4.78 -3.55
CA VAL A 146 8.01 -3.81 -2.91
C VAL A 146 9.46 -4.00 -3.35
N ILE A 147 9.95 -5.24 -3.33
CA ILE A 147 11.33 -5.55 -3.70
C ILE A 147 11.57 -5.39 -5.21
N GLU A 148 10.58 -5.63 -6.06
CA GLU A 148 10.61 -5.29 -7.50
C GLU A 148 10.73 -3.79 -7.73
N GLY A 149 9.93 -2.99 -7.00
CA GLY A 149 9.99 -1.53 -7.05
C GLY A 149 11.38 -1.02 -6.69
N ILE A 150 11.95 -1.53 -5.60
CA ILE A 150 13.33 -1.24 -5.15
C ILE A 150 14.36 -1.72 -6.18
N GLY A 151 14.12 -2.88 -6.80
CA GLY A 151 15.00 -3.50 -7.80
C GLY A 151 15.20 -2.70 -9.08
N GLY A 152 14.28 -1.79 -9.39
CA GLY A 152 14.37 -1.02 -10.63
C GLY A 152 13.04 -0.55 -11.18
N GLN A 153 11.96 -1.26 -10.85
CA GLN A 153 10.66 -1.13 -11.53
C GLN A 153 9.88 0.13 -11.15
N ALA A 154 10.24 0.80 -10.05
CA ALA A 154 9.68 2.08 -9.67
C ALA A 154 10.69 3.22 -9.82
N SER A 155 10.23 4.46 -9.85
CA SER A 155 11.12 5.64 -9.80
C SER A 155 11.92 5.68 -8.48
N ARG A 156 13.18 6.14 -8.55
CA ARG A 156 14.06 6.32 -7.36
C ARG A 156 13.46 7.28 -6.32
N ASN A 157 12.61 8.23 -6.75
CA ASN A 157 11.96 9.19 -5.86
C ASN A 157 10.90 8.56 -4.94
N LEU A 158 10.58 7.28 -5.15
CA LEU A 158 9.60 6.53 -4.37
C LEU A 158 10.24 5.60 -3.33
N MET A 159 11.58 5.47 -3.31
CA MET A 159 12.29 4.50 -2.46
C MET A 159 12.01 4.69 -0.97
N ASP A 160 11.91 5.94 -0.53
CA ASP A 160 11.52 6.27 0.83
C ASP A 160 10.15 5.68 1.21
N HIS A 161 9.21 5.65 0.27
CA HIS A 161 7.84 5.13 0.49
C HIS A 161 7.84 3.59 0.54
N PHE A 162 8.57 2.93 -0.35
CA PHE A 162 8.77 1.48 -0.30
C PHE A 162 9.49 1.04 0.99
N ALA A 163 10.46 1.82 1.46
CA ALA A 163 11.12 1.59 2.73
C ALA A 163 10.15 1.68 3.93
N GLU A 164 9.12 2.53 3.87
CA GLU A 164 8.11 2.60 4.94
C GLU A 164 7.28 1.31 5.01
N ILE A 165 6.96 0.69 3.87
CA ILE A 165 6.29 -0.62 3.84
C ILE A 165 7.19 -1.70 4.44
N LEU A 166 8.47 -1.76 4.06
CA LEU A 166 9.42 -2.72 4.65
C LEU A 166 9.55 -2.55 6.16
N PHE A 167 9.62 -1.31 6.62
CA PHE A 167 9.66 -1.00 8.05
C PHE A 167 8.37 -1.44 8.76
N ALA A 168 7.19 -1.17 8.18
CA ALA A 168 5.91 -1.59 8.73
C ALA A 168 5.78 -3.13 8.77
N LEU A 169 6.21 -3.83 7.73
CA LEU A 169 6.28 -5.30 7.71
C LEU A 169 7.21 -5.82 8.81
N ASN A 170 8.40 -5.23 8.98
CA ASN A 170 9.31 -5.65 10.03
C ASN A 170 8.70 -5.43 11.43
N LYS A 171 8.13 -4.26 11.67
CA LYS A 171 7.60 -3.89 12.98
C LYS A 171 6.36 -4.71 13.38
N HIS A 172 5.43 -4.93 12.43
CA HIS A 172 4.11 -5.48 12.74
C HIS A 172 3.92 -6.93 12.28
N CYS A 173 4.72 -7.42 11.33
CA CYS A 173 4.57 -8.72 10.69
C CYS A 173 5.90 -9.50 10.68
N PHE A 174 6.75 -9.32 11.70
CA PHE A 174 8.13 -9.84 11.73
C PHE A 174 8.23 -11.35 11.46
N SER A 175 7.38 -12.15 12.11
CA SER A 175 7.37 -13.61 11.95
C SER A 175 7.22 -14.00 10.49
N TYR A 176 6.26 -13.39 9.80
CA TYR A 176 6.03 -13.62 8.38
C TYR A 176 7.14 -13.06 7.50
N LEU A 177 7.58 -11.82 7.74
CA LEU A 177 8.67 -11.19 6.98
C LEU A 177 9.94 -12.04 7.01
N SER A 178 10.29 -12.61 8.16
CA SER A 178 11.50 -13.42 8.37
C SER A 178 11.56 -14.68 7.49
N VAL A 179 10.40 -15.18 7.08
CA VAL A 179 10.24 -16.32 6.17
C VAL A 179 10.19 -15.81 4.75
N TRP A 180 9.27 -14.88 4.44
CA TRP A 180 9.02 -14.42 3.08
C TRP A 180 10.26 -13.79 2.43
N ILE A 181 11.05 -13.00 3.17
CA ILE A 181 12.22 -12.32 2.59
C ILE A 181 13.28 -13.33 2.14
N LYS A 182 13.44 -14.44 2.85
CA LYS A 182 14.38 -15.51 2.47
C LYS A 182 13.92 -16.18 1.18
N GLU A 183 12.64 -16.53 1.11
CA GLU A 183 12.07 -17.20 -0.07
C GLU A 183 12.09 -16.31 -1.31
N VAL A 184 11.76 -15.02 -1.16
CA VAL A 184 11.72 -14.06 -2.26
C VAL A 184 13.13 -13.76 -2.78
N MET A 185 14.11 -13.58 -1.89
CA MET A 185 15.48 -13.21 -2.28
C MET A 185 16.32 -14.38 -2.81
N GLN A 186 15.87 -15.62 -2.64
CA GLN A 186 16.50 -16.81 -3.24
C GLN A 186 16.30 -16.90 -4.76
N GLN A 187 15.32 -16.19 -5.31
CA GLN A 187 15.04 -16.24 -6.74
C GLN A 187 16.22 -15.71 -7.57
N GLU A 188 16.64 -16.49 -8.57
CA GLU A 188 17.72 -16.10 -9.48
C GLU A 188 17.28 -14.89 -10.32
N GLY A 189 18.22 -13.95 -10.57
CA GLY A 189 17.93 -12.71 -11.30
C GLY A 189 17.02 -11.70 -10.60
N PHE A 190 16.45 -12.05 -9.44
CA PHE A 190 15.56 -11.18 -8.65
C PHE A 190 16.29 -10.52 -7.48
N PRO A 191 16.08 -9.23 -7.15
CA PRO A 191 15.26 -8.26 -7.88
C PRO A 191 15.98 -7.63 -9.09
N SER A 192 17.26 -7.91 -9.27
CA SER A 192 18.05 -7.49 -10.43
C SER A 192 19.13 -8.54 -10.70
N THR A 193 19.51 -8.70 -11.96
CA THR A 193 20.65 -9.53 -12.37
C THR A 193 22.00 -8.93 -11.96
N ARG A 194 22.01 -7.68 -11.49
CA ARG A 194 23.21 -6.94 -11.09
C ARG A 194 23.62 -7.16 -9.63
N VAL A 195 22.75 -7.76 -8.81
CA VAL A 195 23.04 -8.02 -7.39
C VAL A 195 23.45 -9.46 -7.15
N SER A 196 24.56 -9.64 -6.44
CA SER A 196 25.08 -10.97 -6.09
C SER A 196 24.24 -11.65 -5.00
N PRO A 197 24.30 -12.99 -4.86
CA PRO A 197 23.65 -13.70 -3.76
C PRO A 197 24.05 -13.18 -2.38
N GLU A 198 25.32 -12.78 -2.21
CA GLU A 198 25.84 -12.20 -0.96
C GLU A 198 25.21 -10.83 -0.67
N GLN A 199 25.10 -9.95 -1.67
CA GLN A 199 24.45 -8.64 -1.51
C GLN A 199 22.96 -8.80 -1.14
N LYS A 200 22.27 -9.77 -1.75
CA LYS A 200 20.89 -10.12 -1.38
C LYS A 200 20.79 -10.59 0.07
N HIS A 201 21.72 -11.44 0.50
CA HIS A 201 21.78 -11.96 1.87
C HIS A 201 22.01 -10.84 2.88
N ILE A 202 23.01 -9.98 2.63
CA ILE A 202 23.33 -8.82 3.48
C ILE A 202 22.12 -7.90 3.63
N PHE A 203 21.49 -7.50 2.53
CA PHE A 203 20.31 -6.63 2.57
C PHE A 203 19.17 -7.27 3.38
N SER A 204 18.90 -8.56 3.15
CA SER A 204 17.86 -9.29 3.88
C SER A 204 18.14 -9.32 5.40
N GLN A 205 19.37 -9.61 5.80
CA GLN A 205 19.78 -9.63 7.20
C GLN A 205 19.68 -8.24 7.85
N GLN A 206 20.12 -7.21 7.14
CA GLN A 206 20.05 -5.83 7.61
C GLN A 206 18.60 -5.38 7.82
N ILE A 207 17.71 -5.65 6.86
CA ILE A 207 16.27 -5.35 6.98
C ILE A 207 15.65 -6.09 8.16
N LEU A 208 15.98 -7.36 8.39
CA LEU A 208 15.44 -8.13 9.52
C LEU A 208 15.93 -7.62 10.88
N ARG A 209 17.17 -7.14 10.97
CA ARG A 209 17.75 -6.61 12.22
C ARG A 209 17.19 -5.25 12.61
N GLU A 210 16.87 -4.41 11.62
CA GLU A 210 16.44 -3.04 11.88
C GLU A 210 14.94 -2.94 12.15
N ARG A 211 14.57 -3.10 13.42
CA ARG A 211 13.16 -3.17 13.85
C ARG A 211 12.55 -1.84 14.30
N VAL A 212 13.39 -0.81 14.52
CA VAL A 212 12.96 0.43 15.19
C VAL A 212 13.39 1.69 14.45
N ASN A 213 14.54 1.68 13.78
CA ASN A 213 15.07 2.87 13.12
C ASN A 213 14.60 2.96 11.66
N LYS A 214 13.46 3.63 11.46
CA LYS A 214 12.88 3.89 10.13
C LYS A 214 13.86 4.60 9.18
N ARG A 215 14.67 5.54 9.71
CA ARG A 215 15.67 6.27 8.90
C ARG A 215 16.73 5.31 8.36
N ARG A 216 17.20 4.39 9.20
CA ARG A 216 18.18 3.39 8.77
C ARG A 216 17.62 2.46 7.69
N VAL A 217 16.36 2.06 7.78
CA VAL A 217 15.69 1.29 6.71
C VAL A 217 15.69 2.04 5.38
N LYS A 218 15.41 3.36 5.39
CA LYS A 218 15.46 4.19 4.18
C LYS A 218 16.86 4.23 3.56
N GLU A 219 17.89 4.43 4.38
CA GLU A 219 19.30 4.41 3.92
C GLU A 219 19.64 3.06 3.26
N MET A 220 19.31 1.94 3.91
CA MET A 220 19.58 0.60 3.36
C MET A 220 18.85 0.34 2.04
N VAL A 221 17.61 0.81 1.89
CA VAL A 221 16.86 0.71 0.62
C VAL A 221 17.49 1.59 -0.46
N LYS A 222 17.92 2.81 -0.13
CA LYS A 222 18.62 3.71 -1.07
C LYS A 222 19.92 3.10 -1.57
N GLU A 223 20.73 2.53 -0.66
CA GLU A 223 21.97 1.84 -1.03
C GLU A 223 21.70 0.61 -1.91
N PHE A 224 20.71 -0.21 -1.54
CA PHE A 224 20.40 -1.44 -2.27
C PHE A 224 19.81 -1.19 -3.67
N THR A 225 18.95 -0.17 -3.83
CA THR A 225 18.44 0.18 -5.18
C THR A 225 19.55 0.64 -6.11
N LEU A 226 20.58 1.32 -5.59
CA LEU A 226 21.73 1.74 -6.40
C LEU A 226 22.51 0.53 -6.91
N LEU A 227 22.70 -0.51 -6.09
CA LEU A 227 23.30 -1.77 -6.53
C LEU A 227 22.44 -2.43 -7.61
N CYS A 228 21.13 -2.54 -7.39
CA CYS A 228 20.19 -3.14 -8.35
C CYS A 228 20.22 -2.43 -9.72
N ARG A 229 20.43 -1.11 -9.71
CA ARG A 229 20.49 -0.27 -10.91
C ARG A 229 21.91 -0.08 -11.46
N GLY A 230 22.95 -0.64 -10.85
CA GLY A 230 24.34 -0.45 -11.28
C GLY A 230 24.85 1.00 -11.16
N LEU A 231 24.31 1.76 -10.21
CA LEU A 231 24.65 3.18 -9.96
C LEU A 231 25.51 3.36 -8.71
N HIS A 232 25.85 2.29 -8.02
CA HIS A 232 26.66 2.34 -6.81
C HIS A 232 28.09 2.81 -7.13
N GLY A 233 28.59 3.83 -6.41
CA GLY A 233 29.91 4.41 -6.65
C GLY A 233 29.99 5.38 -7.84
N THR A 234 28.86 5.78 -8.42
CA THR A 234 28.78 6.82 -9.46
C THR A 234 28.34 8.17 -8.89
N GLU A 235 28.63 9.29 -9.56
CA GLU A 235 28.28 10.66 -9.10
C GLU A 235 26.79 10.83 -8.73
N TYR A 236 25.90 10.00 -9.28
CA TYR A 236 24.47 9.92 -8.96
C TYR A 236 24.13 9.44 -7.53
N THR A 237 25.13 9.09 -6.72
CA THR A 237 24.97 8.94 -5.26
C THR A 237 24.65 10.25 -4.56
N ALA A 238 24.97 11.40 -5.18
CA ALA A 238 24.79 12.73 -4.59
C ALA A 238 23.34 13.26 -4.62
N ASP A 239 22.48 12.74 -5.51
CA ASP A 239 21.11 13.22 -5.70
C ASP A 239 20.06 12.53 -4.78
N TYR A 240 20.39 12.28 -3.50
CA TYR A 240 19.53 11.55 -2.56
C TYR A 240 19.15 12.27 -1.27
#